data_AF-A0AAW6HY03-F1
#
_entry.id   AF-A0AAW6HY03-F1
#
_cell.length_a   1.000
_cell.length_b   1.000
_cell.length_c   1.000
_cell.angle_alpha   90.00
_cell.angle_beta   90.00
_cell.angle_gamma   90.00
#
_symmetry.space_group_name_H-M   'P 1'
#
loop_
_entity.id
_entity.type
_entity.pdbx_description
1 polymer ?
#
loop_
_entity_poly.entity_id
_entity_poly.type
_entity_poly.pdbx_seq_one_letter_code
_entity_poly.pdbx_strand_id
1 'polypeptide(L)'
;MAREWGYTNKENQVKGIRKIKEKPRDFYADAAVWNAVYAKACEELKDAMDLAYLTGQRPADVLKMRFTDIRDGSLEVQQNKTKKKLRILLEGDGIRTELGKVIDRIKARKRKVVGFSLVSTSKGVGLGSKPLRVRFQRARAAAAEAASELGEVD
;
A
#
# COMPACT_ATOMS: atom_id res chain seq x y z
N MET A 1 -28.95 16.41 -4.34
CA MET A 1 -29.04 17.74 -3.69
C MET A 1 -30.49 17.99 -3.30
N ALA A 2 -30.82 18.21 -2.02
CA ALA A 2 -32.22 18.31 -1.60
C ALA A 2 -32.98 19.52 -2.20
N ARG A 3 -32.31 20.67 -2.39
CA ARG A 3 -32.91 21.85 -3.03
C ARG A 3 -33.06 21.69 -4.54
N GLU A 4 -32.01 21.18 -5.21
CA GLU A 4 -32.01 20.93 -6.67
C GLU A 4 -33.03 19.88 -7.09
N TRP A 5 -33.29 18.89 -6.23
CA TRP A 5 -34.31 17.87 -6.45
C TRP A 5 -35.70 18.27 -5.97
N GLY A 6 -35.90 19.52 -5.53
CA GLY A 6 -37.20 20.06 -5.13
C GLY A 6 -37.74 19.60 -3.76
N TYR A 7 -36.97 18.84 -2.98
CA TYR A 7 -37.40 18.37 -1.65
C TYR A 7 -37.47 19.48 -0.60
N THR A 8 -36.76 20.59 -0.79
CA THR A 8 -36.86 21.75 0.11
C THR A 8 -36.45 23.05 -0.57
N ASN A 9 -37.13 24.15 -0.24
CA ASN A 9 -36.74 25.49 -0.67
C ASN A 9 -35.94 26.24 0.40
N LYS A 10 -35.88 25.71 1.63
CA LYS A 10 -35.19 26.33 2.77
C LYS A 10 -33.68 26.34 2.55
N GLU A 11 -33.02 27.35 3.12
CA GLU A 11 -31.56 27.45 3.06
C GLU A 11 -30.88 26.30 3.81
N ASN A 12 -29.67 25.93 3.39
CA ASN A 12 -28.89 24.90 4.06
C ASN A 12 -28.48 25.39 5.46
N GLN A 13 -29.00 24.73 6.49
CA GLN A 13 -28.77 25.07 7.90
C GLN A 13 -27.28 25.06 8.31
N VAL A 14 -26.43 24.32 7.60
CA VAL A 14 -24.98 24.29 7.90
C VAL A 14 -24.18 25.37 7.16
N LYS A 15 -24.83 26.18 6.31
CA LYS A 15 -24.19 27.30 5.61
C LYS A 15 -23.90 28.42 6.62
N GLY A 16 -22.63 28.80 6.75
CA GLY A 16 -22.17 29.80 7.72
C GLY A 16 -21.59 29.19 9.01
N ILE A 17 -21.74 27.88 9.23
CA ILE A 17 -21.07 27.20 10.34
C ILE A 17 -19.57 27.06 10.02
N ARG A 18 -18.72 27.49 10.96
CA ARG A 18 -17.26 27.38 10.85
C ARG A 18 -16.85 25.91 10.71
N LYS A 19 -16.08 25.59 9.68
CA LYS A 19 -15.47 24.28 9.53
C LYS A 19 -14.34 24.10 10.54
N ILE A 20 -14.29 22.94 11.19
CA ILE A 20 -13.14 22.53 11.99
C ILE A 20 -11.98 22.32 11.02
N LYS A 21 -10.87 23.02 11.24
CA LYS A 21 -9.62 22.81 10.50
C LYS A 21 -8.80 21.80 11.28
N GLU A 22 -8.61 20.61 10.73
CA GLU A 22 -7.73 19.60 11.32
C GLU A 22 -6.26 19.99 11.08
N LYS A 23 -5.42 19.87 12.12
CA LYS A 23 -3.97 20.01 11.97
C LYS A 23 -3.43 18.75 11.30
N PRO A 24 -2.68 18.85 10.18
CA PRO A 24 -2.06 17.70 9.57
C PRO A 24 -1.05 17.07 10.54
N ARG A 25 -0.93 15.74 10.50
CA ARG A 25 0.09 15.02 11.27
C ARG A 25 1.44 15.22 10.59
N ASP A 26 2.48 15.48 11.37
CA ASP A 26 3.83 15.81 10.89
C ASP A 26 4.82 14.67 11.15
N PHE A 27 4.39 13.43 10.96
CA PHE A 27 5.23 12.26 11.16
C PHE A 27 5.73 11.76 9.80
N TYR A 28 7.05 11.77 9.62
CA TYR A 28 7.73 11.11 8.52
C TYR A 28 8.32 9.79 9.02
N ALA A 29 8.02 8.69 8.31
CA ALA A 29 8.65 7.41 8.60
C ALA A 29 10.02 7.38 7.93
N ASP A 30 11.07 7.48 8.73
CA ASP A 30 12.46 7.46 8.27
C ASP A 30 12.95 6.03 7.98
N ALA A 31 14.21 5.93 7.56
CA ALA A 31 14.81 4.64 7.25
C ALA A 31 14.91 3.73 8.49
N ALA A 32 15.16 4.28 9.68
CA ALA A 32 15.25 3.50 10.92
C ALA A 32 13.90 2.86 11.26
N VAL A 33 12.82 3.65 11.27
CA VAL A 33 11.45 3.15 11.49
C VAL A 33 11.05 2.16 10.40
N TRP A 34 11.37 2.43 9.14
CA TRP A 34 11.11 1.50 8.03
C TRP A 34 11.78 0.15 8.28
N ASN A 35 13.08 0.15 8.57
CA ASN A 35 13.86 -1.06 8.80
C ASN A 35 13.38 -1.84 10.02
N ALA A 36 13.05 -1.16 11.11
CA ALA A 36 12.53 -1.80 12.32
C ALA A 36 11.20 -2.53 12.05
N VAL A 37 10.25 -1.88 11.35
CA VAL A 37 8.98 -2.50 10.96
C VAL A 37 9.21 -3.62 9.96
N TYR A 38 10.08 -3.41 8.98
CA TYR A 38 10.39 -4.42 7.96
C TYR A 38 11.00 -5.68 8.57
N ALA A 39 11.88 -5.55 9.57
CA ALA A 39 12.49 -6.68 10.26
C ALA A 39 11.44 -7.59 10.93
N LYS A 40 10.39 -7.00 11.51
CA LYS A 40 9.28 -7.73 12.17
C LYS A 40 8.12 -8.08 11.23
N ALA A 41 8.17 -7.64 9.97
CA ALA A 41 7.10 -7.88 9.01
C ALA A 41 7.06 -9.33 8.52
N CYS A 42 5.83 -9.86 8.37
CA CYS A 42 5.63 -11.12 7.67
C CYS A 42 5.89 -10.97 6.17
N GLU A 43 6.10 -12.08 5.48
CA GLU A 43 6.53 -12.08 4.08
C GLU A 43 5.57 -11.32 3.14
N GLU A 44 4.26 -11.47 3.33
CA GLU A 44 3.27 -10.76 2.52
C GLU A 44 3.24 -9.26 2.78
N LEU A 45 3.56 -8.86 4.02
CA LEU A 45 3.67 -7.46 4.38
C LEU A 45 4.93 -6.85 3.76
N LYS A 46 6.05 -7.58 3.77
CA LYS A 46 7.29 -7.17 3.07
C LYS A 46 7.05 -6.96 1.59
N ASP A 47 6.35 -7.89 0.92
CA ASP A 47 5.97 -7.73 -0.49
C ASP A 47 5.12 -6.47 -0.72
N ALA A 48 4.14 -6.22 0.15
CA ALA A 48 3.30 -5.02 0.06
C ALA A 48 4.10 -3.72 0.30
N MET A 49 5.04 -3.74 1.24
CA MET A 49 5.93 -2.61 1.56
C MET A 49 6.87 -2.31 0.39
N ASP A 50 7.56 -3.33 -0.13
CA ASP A 50 8.48 -3.20 -1.26
C ASP A 50 7.76 -2.66 -2.51
N LEU A 51 6.60 -3.23 -2.85
CA LEU A 51 5.80 -2.77 -3.98
C LEU A 51 5.32 -1.33 -3.77
N ALA A 52 4.86 -0.96 -2.57
CA ALA A 52 4.40 0.39 -2.30
C ALA A 52 5.54 1.42 -2.43
N TYR A 53 6.71 1.10 -1.88
CA TYR A 53 7.88 1.97 -1.93
C TYR A 53 8.39 2.16 -3.36
N LEU A 54 8.61 1.06 -4.10
CA LEU A 54 9.20 1.09 -5.44
C LEU A 54 8.24 1.64 -6.52
N THR A 55 6.93 1.51 -6.33
CA THR A 55 5.94 1.99 -7.31
C THR A 55 5.35 3.36 -6.98
N GLY A 56 5.54 3.84 -5.75
CA GLY A 56 4.93 5.07 -5.24
C GLY A 56 3.39 5.06 -5.24
N GLN A 57 2.76 3.88 -5.27
CA GLN A 57 1.31 3.74 -5.38
C GLN A 57 0.62 3.73 -4.03
N ARG A 58 -0.67 4.10 -4.03
CA ARG A 58 -1.50 4.05 -2.81
C ARG A 58 -1.66 2.58 -2.38
N PRO A 59 -1.78 2.29 -1.08
CA PRO A 59 -1.93 0.90 -0.60
C PRO A 59 -3.09 0.14 -1.28
N ALA A 60 -4.21 0.82 -1.54
CA ALA A 60 -5.34 0.22 -2.24
C ALA A 60 -5.06 -0.11 -3.71
N ASP A 61 -4.18 0.63 -4.37
CA ASP A 61 -3.75 0.37 -5.75
C ASP A 61 -2.75 -0.80 -5.77
N VAL A 62 -1.80 -0.84 -4.82
CA VAL A 62 -0.84 -1.95 -4.64
C VAL A 62 -1.54 -3.30 -4.43
N LEU A 63 -2.54 -3.35 -3.56
CA LEU A 63 -3.29 -4.58 -3.29
C LEU A 63 -4.09 -5.10 -4.50
N LYS A 64 -4.34 -4.25 -5.50
CA LYS A 64 -5.06 -4.66 -6.72
C LYS A 64 -4.14 -5.16 -7.83
N MET A 65 -2.82 -4.99 -7.71
CA MET A 65 -1.87 -5.39 -8.74
C MET A 65 -1.91 -6.91 -8.94
N ARG A 66 -1.95 -7.32 -10.20
CA ARG A 66 -2.02 -8.72 -10.62
C ARG A 66 -0.87 -9.11 -11.51
N PHE A 67 -0.60 -10.41 -11.61
CA PHE A 67 0.37 -10.94 -12.57
C PHE A 67 0.00 -10.62 -14.03
N THR A 68 -1.30 -10.49 -14.33
CA THR A 68 -1.82 -10.13 -15.67
C THR A 68 -1.53 -8.69 -16.08
N ASP A 69 -1.20 -7.84 -15.11
CA ASP A 69 -0.88 -6.43 -15.32
C ASP A 69 0.60 -6.26 -15.71
N ILE A 70 1.39 -7.33 -15.64
CA ILE A 70 2.78 -7.35 -16.11
C ILE A 70 2.78 -7.68 -17.59
N ARG A 71 3.16 -6.72 -18.43
CA ARG A 71 3.17 -6.82 -19.90
C ARG A 71 4.36 -6.09 -20.47
N ASP A 72 4.99 -6.69 -21.49
CA ASP A 72 6.06 -6.08 -22.27
C ASP A 72 7.18 -5.47 -21.40
N GLY A 73 7.62 -6.22 -20.37
CA GLY A 73 8.68 -5.77 -19.47
C GLY A 73 8.27 -4.65 -18.49
N SER A 74 6.98 -4.34 -18.37
CA SER A 74 6.46 -3.29 -17.50
C SER A 74 5.31 -3.77 -16.61
N LEU A 75 5.09 -3.09 -15.48
CA LEU A 75 3.91 -3.23 -14.65
C LEU A 75 2.93 -2.10 -14.98
N GLU A 76 1.76 -2.47 -15.52
CA GLU A 76 0.69 -1.53 -15.81
C GLU A 76 -0.14 -1.25 -14.56
N VAL A 77 -0.33 0.03 -14.23
CA VAL A 77 -1.10 0.46 -13.05
C VAL A 77 -2.15 1.47 -13.45
N GLN A 78 -3.40 1.23 -13.07
CA GLN A 78 -4.47 2.23 -13.14
C GLN A 78 -4.84 2.71 -11.73
N GLN A 79 -4.55 3.97 -11.43
CA GLN A 79 -4.83 4.55 -10.11
C GLN A 79 -6.34 4.67 -9.85
N ASN A 80 -6.83 4.14 -8.74
CA ASN A 80 -8.28 4.13 -8.47
C ASN A 80 -8.86 5.53 -8.26
N LYS A 81 -8.13 6.40 -7.54
CA LYS A 81 -8.59 7.74 -7.15
C LYS A 81 -8.58 8.74 -8.31
N THR A 82 -7.47 8.76 -9.05
CA THR A 82 -7.16 9.76 -10.09
C THR A 82 -7.36 9.24 -11.51
N LYS A 83 -7.59 7.93 -11.69
CA LYS A 83 -7.79 7.24 -12.98
C LYS A 83 -6.61 7.29 -13.94
N LYS A 84 -5.46 7.83 -13.53
CA LYS A 84 -4.22 7.84 -14.32
C LYS A 84 -3.74 6.42 -14.59
N LYS A 85 -3.28 6.18 -15.81
CA LYS A 85 -2.66 4.94 -16.27
C LYS A 85 -1.16 5.14 -16.35
N LEU A 86 -0.40 4.25 -15.74
CA LEU A 86 1.05 4.30 -15.64
C LEU A 86 1.62 2.96 -16.11
N ARG A 87 2.81 3.00 -16.71
CA ARG A 87 3.63 1.82 -16.96
C ARG A 87 4.95 2.01 -16.21
N ILE A 88 5.28 1.06 -15.35
CA ILE A 88 6.51 1.09 -14.56
C ILE A 88 7.43 0.02 -15.12
N LEU A 89 8.59 0.41 -15.63
CA LEU A 89 9.53 -0.51 -16.24
C LEU A 89 10.14 -1.46 -15.20
N LEU A 90 10.16 -2.75 -15.52
CA LEU A 90 10.77 -3.79 -14.70
C LEU A 90 12.23 -4.07 -15.09
N GLU A 91 12.65 -3.48 -16.20
CA GLU A 91 14.00 -3.56 -16.77
C GLU A 91 14.34 -2.21 -17.39
N GLY A 92 15.55 -1.74 -17.16
CA GLY A 92 16.10 -0.54 -17.78
C GLY A 92 17.52 -0.84 -18.25
N ASP A 93 17.85 -0.49 -19.49
CA ASP A 93 19.17 -0.69 -20.10
C ASP A 93 19.69 -2.14 -20.00
N GLY A 94 18.80 -3.14 -20.13
CA GLY A 94 19.14 -4.56 -20.01
C GLY A 94 19.34 -5.05 -18.57
N ILE A 95 19.14 -4.19 -17.57
CA ILE A 95 19.31 -4.50 -16.15
C ILE A 95 17.95 -4.58 -15.46
N ARG A 96 17.74 -5.67 -14.72
CA ARG A 96 16.54 -5.86 -13.91
C ARG A 96 16.45 -4.82 -12.79
N THR A 97 15.38 -4.03 -12.76
CA THR A 97 15.16 -3.03 -11.71
C THR A 97 14.87 -3.70 -10.37
N GLU A 98 14.97 -2.96 -9.27
CA GLU A 98 14.60 -3.48 -7.93
C GLU A 98 13.15 -3.97 -7.90
N LEU A 99 12.24 -3.26 -8.58
CA LEU A 99 10.85 -3.68 -8.72
C LEU A 99 10.76 -5.01 -9.49
N GLY A 100 11.53 -5.15 -10.57
CA GLY A 100 11.65 -6.40 -11.31
C GLY A 100 12.09 -7.56 -10.40
N LYS A 101 13.14 -7.36 -9.59
CA LYS A 101 13.64 -8.36 -8.64
C LYS A 101 12.59 -8.74 -7.59
N VAL A 102 11.83 -7.78 -7.07
CA VAL A 102 10.72 -8.05 -6.13
C VAL A 102 9.64 -8.89 -6.79
N ILE A 103 9.26 -8.58 -8.04
CA ILE A 103 8.29 -9.38 -8.80
C ILE A 103 8.81 -10.79 -9.03
N ASP A 104 10.08 -10.95 -9.37
CA ASP A 104 10.69 -12.26 -9.62
C ASP A 104 10.72 -13.11 -8.33
N ARG A 105 11.07 -12.49 -7.19
CA ARG A 105 10.97 -13.11 -5.85
C ARG A 105 9.53 -13.58 -5.57
N ILE A 106 8.54 -12.72 -5.83
CA ILE A 106 7.12 -13.03 -5.63
C ILE A 106 6.68 -14.18 -6.55
N LYS A 107 7.14 -14.23 -7.81
CA LYS A 107 6.83 -15.30 -8.77
C LYS A 107 7.48 -16.64 -8.39
N ALA A 108 8.73 -16.62 -7.96
CA ALA A 108 9.50 -17.81 -7.62
C ALA A 108 8.99 -18.52 -6.34
N ARG A 109 8.23 -17.82 -5.49
CA ARG A 109 7.71 -18.38 -4.25
C ARG A 109 6.76 -19.56 -4.51
N LYS A 110 7.09 -20.72 -3.94
CA LYS A 110 6.20 -21.90 -3.93
C LYS A 110 4.96 -21.60 -3.09
N ARG A 111 3.78 -21.67 -3.70
CA ARG A 111 2.48 -21.50 -3.03
C ARG A 111 1.62 -22.73 -3.28
N LYS A 112 0.71 -23.03 -2.35
CA LYS A 112 -0.27 -24.11 -2.53
C LYS A 112 -1.18 -23.84 -3.73
N VAL A 113 -1.55 -22.58 -3.92
CA VAL A 113 -2.33 -22.09 -5.06
C VAL A 113 -1.67 -20.80 -5.54
N VAL A 114 -1.47 -20.66 -6.85
CA VAL A 114 -0.97 -19.41 -7.44
C VAL A 114 -2.20 -18.55 -7.77
N GLY A 115 -2.48 -17.58 -6.90
CA GLY A 115 -3.54 -16.60 -7.13
C GLY A 115 -3.10 -15.53 -8.15
N PHE A 116 -4.06 -14.70 -8.59
CA PHE A 116 -3.80 -13.64 -9.57
C PHE A 116 -3.08 -12.42 -8.99
N SER A 117 -3.18 -12.18 -7.67
CA SER A 117 -2.65 -10.98 -7.01
C SER A 117 -1.15 -11.11 -6.69
N LEU A 118 -0.40 -10.02 -6.87
CA LEU A 118 1.02 -9.96 -6.50
C LEU A 118 1.19 -10.08 -4.99
N VAL A 119 0.41 -9.32 -4.21
CA VAL A 119 0.39 -9.42 -2.74
C VAL A 119 -0.60 -10.50 -2.34
N SER A 120 -0.09 -11.67 -1.98
CA SER A 120 -0.89 -12.84 -1.62
C SER A 120 -0.35 -13.55 -0.39
N THR A 121 -1.27 -14.15 0.37
CA THR A 121 -0.95 -15.05 1.49
C THR A 121 -0.23 -16.31 1.03
N SER A 122 0.43 -17.02 1.95
CA SER A 122 1.01 -18.34 1.69
C SER A 122 0.04 -19.35 1.06
N LYS A 123 -1.27 -19.19 1.30
CA LYS A 123 -2.35 -19.99 0.69
C LYS A 123 -2.72 -19.56 -0.74
N GLY A 124 -2.16 -18.47 -1.25
CA GLY A 124 -2.46 -17.93 -2.58
C GLY A 124 -3.60 -16.92 -2.62
N VAL A 125 -4.24 -16.63 -1.49
CA VAL A 125 -5.36 -15.66 -1.43
C VAL A 125 -4.81 -14.24 -1.40
N GLY A 126 -5.29 -13.38 -2.30
CA GLY A 126 -4.91 -11.97 -2.38
C GLY A 126 -5.21 -11.21 -1.09
N LEU A 127 -4.31 -10.30 -0.71
CA LEU A 127 -4.42 -9.57 0.55
C LEU A 127 -5.40 -8.39 0.44
N GLY A 128 -6.34 -8.30 1.38
CA GLY A 128 -7.27 -7.17 1.49
C GLY A 128 -6.75 -6.03 2.37
N SER A 129 -7.44 -4.89 2.35
CA SER A 129 -7.09 -3.70 3.14
C SER A 129 -7.08 -3.94 4.66
N LYS A 130 -8.13 -4.56 5.23
CA LYS A 130 -8.17 -4.87 6.67
C LYS A 130 -7.05 -5.86 7.06
N PRO A 131 -6.86 -7.00 6.36
CA PRO A 131 -5.73 -7.91 6.63
C PRO A 131 -4.35 -7.25 6.53
N LEU A 132 -4.12 -6.32 5.59
CA LEU A 132 -2.89 -5.55 5.48
C LEU A 132 -2.68 -4.67 6.71
N ARG A 133 -3.71 -3.90 7.09
CA ARG A 133 -3.66 -3.00 8.25
C ARG A 133 -3.33 -3.74 9.54
N VAL A 134 -3.98 -4.88 9.79
CA VAL A 134 -3.74 -5.69 10.99
C VAL A 134 -2.31 -6.21 11.03
N ARG A 135 -1.78 -6.70 9.89
CA ARG A 135 -0.38 -7.15 9.80
C ARG A 135 0.60 -6.02 10.07
N PHE A 136 0.37 -4.85 9.47
CA PHE A 136 1.22 -3.68 9.68
C PHE A 136 1.19 -3.20 11.13
N GLN A 137 0.01 -3.14 11.74
CA GLN A 137 -0.12 -2.77 13.15
C GLN A 137 0.61 -3.74 14.09
N ARG A 138 0.54 -5.04 13.81
CA ARG A 138 1.29 -6.06 14.55
C ARG A 138 2.80 -5.90 14.40
N ALA A 139 3.28 -5.73 13.16
CA ALA A 139 4.71 -5.53 12.90
C ALA A 139 5.22 -4.24 13.55
N ARG A 140 4.44 -3.16 13.52
CA ARG A 140 4.77 -1.90 14.17
C ARG A 140 4.80 -2.01 15.69
N ALA A 141 3.83 -2.71 16.30
CA ALA A 141 3.83 -2.94 17.74
C ALA A 141 5.05 -3.74 18.19
N ALA A 142 5.36 -4.84 17.49
CA ALA A 142 6.54 -5.64 17.77
C ALA A 142 7.87 -4.89 17.53
N ALA A 143 7.90 -3.96 16.57
CA ALA A 143 9.05 -3.09 16.34
C ALA A 143 9.22 -2.07 17.49
N ALA A 144 8.13 -1.50 17.98
CA ALA A 144 8.14 -0.58 19.10
C ALA A 144 8.55 -1.26 20.41
N GLU A 145 8.06 -2.49 20.67
CA GLU A 145 8.49 -3.30 21.81
C GLU A 145 10.00 -3.57 21.74
N ALA A 146 10.51 -4.01 20.59
CA ALA A 146 11.94 -4.24 20.41
C ALA A 146 12.79 -2.96 20.60
N ALA A 147 12.34 -1.82 20.09
CA ALA A 147 13.03 -0.54 20.26
C ALA A 147 13.07 -0.12 21.75
N SER A 148 11.96 -0.30 22.47
CA SER A 148 11.90 -0.03 23.91
C SER A 148 12.84 -0.92 24.73
N GLU A 149 13.04 -2.19 24.33
CA GLU A 149 13.98 -3.10 24.98
C GLU A 149 15.45 -2.71 24.73
N LEU A 150 15.74 -2.13 23.56
CA LEU A 150 17.06 -1.63 23.18
C LEU A 150 17.41 -0.27 23.81
N GLY A 151 16.45 0.39 24.47
CA GLY A 151 16.66 1.71 25.08
C GLY A 151 16.75 2.87 24.08
N GLU A 152 16.49 2.60 22.79
CA GLU A 152 16.33 3.62 21.75
C GLU A 152 14.88 4.13 21.82
N VAL A 153 14.64 5.04 22.76
CA VAL A 153 13.35 5.72 22.90
C VAL A 153 13.43 7.03 22.12
N ASP A 154 12.71 7.10 20.99
CA ASP A 154 12.36 8.35 20.28
C ASP A 154 10.95 8.82 20.71
#